data_AF-A0A7C0W4S9-F1
#
_entry.id   AF-A0A7C0W4S9-F1
#
_cell.length_a   1.000
_cell.length_b   1.000
_cell.length_c   1.000
_cell.angle_alpha   90.00
_cell.angle_beta   90.00
_cell.angle_gamma   90.00
#
_symmetry.space_group_name_H-M   'P 1'
#
loop_
_entity.id
_entity.type
_entity.pdbx_description
1 polymer ?
#
loop_
_entity_poly.entity_id
_entity_poly.type
_entity_poly.pdbx_seq_one_letter_code
_entity_poly.pdbx_strand_id
1 'polypeptide(L)'
;MSINLYIFLALAVGLVVGFVLSAIYYRGTAGKRLKDAEQKTSRLLQDARREAATIKKEGDLAAKDKIVQAKVEVEKELKEQRSELNRLDKRLRNREEMLDRKLEQFDKKEYSFNRREKEFLNREKKLAEKESNYEKLLKEQKELLERLSGLSS
;
A
#
# COMPACT_ATOMS: atom_id res chain seq x y z
N MET A 1 -109.49 -27.86 -2.58
CA MET A 1 -108.55 -28.66 -1.76
C MET A 1 -107.36 -29.18 -2.56
N SER A 2 -107.54 -29.58 -3.82
CA SER A 2 -106.48 -30.04 -4.74
C SER A 2 -105.41 -28.99 -5.08
N ILE A 3 -105.79 -27.72 -5.31
CA ILE A 3 -104.82 -26.69 -5.79
C ILE A 3 -103.76 -26.32 -4.74
N ASN A 4 -104.15 -26.26 -3.46
CA ASN A 4 -103.22 -25.96 -2.36
C ASN A 4 -102.19 -27.09 -2.20
N LEU A 5 -102.59 -28.36 -2.40
CA LEU A 5 -101.68 -29.52 -2.36
C LEU A 5 -100.61 -29.43 -3.46
N TYR A 6 -100.97 -29.04 -4.69
CA TYR A 6 -100.01 -28.85 -5.78
C TYR A 6 -99.04 -27.69 -5.50
N ILE A 7 -99.50 -26.61 -4.86
CA ILE A 7 -98.64 -25.49 -4.46
C ILE A 7 -97.62 -25.94 -3.40
N PHE A 8 -98.04 -26.69 -2.38
CA PHE A 8 -97.12 -27.23 -1.38
C PHE A 8 -96.13 -28.23 -1.98
N LEU A 9 -96.56 -29.07 -2.92
CA LEU A 9 -95.69 -30.01 -3.62
C LEU A 9 -94.64 -29.27 -4.47
N ALA A 10 -95.06 -28.25 -5.23
CA ALA A 10 -94.16 -27.43 -6.04
C ALA A 10 -93.14 -26.67 -5.17
N LEU A 11 -93.56 -26.17 -3.99
CA LEU A 11 -92.68 -25.51 -3.04
C LEU A 11 -91.65 -26.49 -2.44
N ALA A 12 -92.08 -27.70 -2.07
CA ALA A 12 -91.20 -28.73 -1.56
C ALA A 12 -90.16 -29.16 -2.61
N VAL A 13 -90.59 -29.38 -3.86
CA VAL A 13 -89.68 -29.70 -4.98
C VAL A 13 -88.72 -28.54 -5.25
N GLY A 14 -89.20 -27.30 -5.25
CA GLY A 14 -88.37 -26.11 -5.42
C GLY A 14 -87.29 -25.96 -4.34
N LEU A 15 -87.63 -26.24 -3.07
CA LEU A 15 -86.67 -26.23 -1.96
C LEU A 15 -85.61 -27.32 -2.10
N VAL A 16 -86.02 -28.54 -2.48
CA VAL A 16 -85.08 -29.66 -2.69
C VAL A 16 -84.13 -29.35 -3.85
N VAL A 17 -84.65 -28.89 -4.99
CA VAL A 17 -83.84 -28.53 -6.16
C VAL A 17 -82.90 -27.36 -5.84
N GLY A 18 -83.41 -26.32 -5.16
CA GLY A 18 -82.60 -25.17 -4.74
C GLY A 18 -81.47 -25.58 -3.78
N PHE A 19 -81.74 -26.47 -2.83
CA PHE A 19 -80.73 -27.00 -1.91
C PHE A 19 -79.65 -27.82 -2.63
N VAL A 20 -80.05 -28.70 -3.56
CA VAL A 20 -79.12 -29.52 -4.33
C VAL A 20 -78.22 -28.65 -5.23
N LEU A 21 -78.79 -27.68 -5.94
CA LEU A 21 -78.02 -26.75 -6.78
C LEU A 21 -77.06 -25.89 -5.96
N SER A 22 -77.51 -25.37 -4.81
CA SER A 22 -76.67 -24.62 -3.88
C SER A 22 -75.51 -25.47 -3.34
N ALA A 23 -75.77 -26.71 -2.94
CA ALA A 23 -74.74 -27.62 -2.44
C ALA A 23 -73.68 -27.97 -3.50
N ILE A 24 -74.10 -28.17 -4.77
CA ILE A 24 -73.18 -28.42 -5.89
C ILE A 24 -72.31 -27.19 -6.16
N TYR A 25 -72.92 -25.99 -6.19
CA TYR A 25 -72.20 -24.73 -6.40
C TYR A 25 -71.18 -24.46 -5.28
N TYR A 26 -71.56 -24.68 -4.02
CA TYR A 26 -70.69 -24.46 -2.87
C TYR A 26 -69.50 -25.44 -2.84
N ARG A 27 -69.73 -26.73 -3.14
CA ARG A 27 -68.65 -27.72 -3.25
C ARG A 27 -67.67 -27.39 -4.38
N GLY A 28 -68.19 -26.97 -5.54
CA GLY A 28 -67.35 -26.60 -6.69
C GLY A 28 -66.50 -25.36 -6.46
N THR A 29 -67.04 -24.34 -5.79
CA THR A 29 -66.32 -23.09 -5.49
C THR A 29 -65.30 -23.26 -4.37
N ALA A 30 -65.60 -24.03 -3.33
CA ALA A 30 -64.64 -24.32 -2.25
C ALA A 30 -63.39 -25.04 -2.77
N GLY A 31 -63.56 -26.06 -3.63
CA GLY A 31 -62.43 -26.78 -4.24
C GLY A 31 -61.59 -25.91 -5.18
N LYS A 32 -62.22 -25.01 -5.95
CA LYS A 32 -61.51 -24.04 -6.80
C LYS A 32 -60.68 -23.06 -5.98
N ARG A 33 -61.26 -22.49 -4.91
CA ARG A 33 -60.55 -21.55 -4.03
C ARG A 33 -59.33 -22.19 -3.37
N LEU A 34 -59.44 -23.44 -2.94
CA LEU A 34 -58.32 -24.17 -2.36
C LEU A 34 -57.20 -24.42 -3.39
N LYS A 35 -57.56 -24.88 -4.60
CA LYS A 35 -56.60 -25.07 -5.69
C LYS A 35 -55.92 -23.77 -6.11
N ASP A 36 -56.67 -22.67 -6.19
CA ASP A 36 -56.12 -21.36 -6.52
C ASP A 36 -55.15 -20.87 -5.42
N ALA A 37 -55.48 -21.11 -4.14
CA ALA A 37 -54.61 -20.78 -3.02
C ALA A 37 -53.32 -21.62 -3.02
N GLU A 38 -53.42 -22.93 -3.26
CA GLU A 38 -52.26 -23.82 -3.40
C GLU A 38 -51.37 -23.39 -4.57
N GLN A 39 -51.97 -23.08 -5.72
CA GLN A 39 -51.23 -22.62 -6.89
C GLN A 39 -50.53 -21.28 -6.63
N LYS A 40 -51.18 -20.33 -5.96
CA LYS A 40 -50.57 -19.06 -5.56
C LYS A 40 -49.40 -19.26 -4.61
N THR A 41 -49.58 -20.08 -3.57
CA THR A 41 -48.51 -20.40 -2.61
C THR A 41 -47.33 -21.09 -3.30
N SER A 42 -47.60 -22.03 -4.21
CA SER A 42 -46.55 -22.70 -4.97
C SER A 42 -45.78 -21.74 -5.87
N ARG A 43 -46.46 -20.79 -6.53
CA ARG A 43 -45.81 -19.75 -7.34
C ARG A 43 -44.95 -18.84 -6.46
N LEU A 44 -45.49 -18.37 -5.34
CA LEU A 44 -44.76 -17.52 -4.39
C LEU A 44 -43.50 -18.21 -3.84
N LEU A 45 -43.59 -19.50 -3.49
CA LEU A 45 -42.42 -20.29 -3.07
C LEU A 45 -41.39 -20.45 -4.21
N GLN A 46 -41.85 -20.64 -5.44
CA GLN A 46 -40.95 -20.74 -6.59
C GLN A 46 -40.22 -19.43 -6.86
N ASP A 47 -40.95 -18.31 -6.79
CA ASP A 47 -40.38 -16.97 -7.00
C ASP A 47 -39.41 -16.62 -5.89
N ALA A 48 -39.77 -16.87 -4.62
CA ALA A 48 -38.86 -16.68 -3.48
C ALA A 48 -37.57 -17.51 -3.61
N ARG A 49 -37.66 -18.75 -4.10
CA ARG A 49 -36.48 -19.60 -4.36
C ARG A 49 -35.60 -19.04 -5.49
N ARG A 50 -36.21 -18.53 -6.56
CA ARG A 50 -35.49 -17.90 -7.68
C ARG A 50 -34.79 -16.61 -7.24
N GLU A 51 -35.47 -15.79 -6.47
CA GLU A 51 -34.93 -14.55 -5.91
C GLU A 51 -33.76 -14.85 -4.97
N ALA A 52 -33.92 -15.81 -4.04
CA ALA A 52 -32.82 -16.23 -3.16
C ALA A 52 -31.61 -16.76 -3.93
N ALA A 53 -31.82 -17.55 -4.99
CA ALA A 53 -30.74 -18.03 -5.85
C ALA A 53 -30.04 -16.87 -6.59
N THR A 54 -30.80 -15.86 -7.01
CA THR A 54 -30.28 -14.66 -7.68
C THR A 54 -29.46 -13.83 -6.72
N ILE A 55 -29.99 -13.52 -5.53
CA ILE A 55 -29.27 -12.77 -4.47
C ILE A 55 -27.97 -13.47 -4.11
N LYS A 56 -27.98 -14.80 -3.97
CA LYS A 56 -26.76 -15.57 -3.68
C LYS A 56 -25.73 -15.41 -4.81
N LYS A 57 -26.16 -15.56 -6.06
CA LYS A 57 -25.27 -15.44 -7.22
C LYS A 57 -24.69 -14.04 -7.37
N GLU A 58 -25.52 -13.02 -7.18
CA GLU A 58 -25.10 -11.61 -7.21
C GLU A 58 -24.15 -11.29 -6.06
N GLY A 59 -24.41 -11.82 -4.86
CA GLY A 59 -23.51 -11.70 -3.71
C GLY A 59 -22.15 -12.33 -3.98
N ASP A 60 -22.12 -13.55 -4.54
CA ASP A 60 -20.88 -14.24 -4.92
C ASP A 60 -20.10 -13.47 -6.00
N LEU A 61 -20.80 -12.88 -6.98
CA LEU A 61 -20.19 -12.04 -8.02
C LEU A 61 -19.63 -10.74 -7.44
N ALA A 62 -20.41 -10.03 -6.64
CA ALA A 62 -19.97 -8.78 -6.00
C ALA A 62 -18.77 -9.01 -5.06
N ALA A 63 -18.73 -10.14 -4.35
CA ALA A 63 -17.58 -10.53 -3.54
C ALA A 63 -16.33 -10.75 -4.40
N LYS A 64 -16.45 -11.45 -5.53
CA LYS A 64 -15.35 -11.65 -6.48
C LYS A 64 -14.86 -10.32 -7.08
N ASP A 65 -15.78 -9.44 -7.48
CA ASP A 65 -15.44 -8.14 -8.03
C ASP A 65 -14.69 -7.28 -7.01
N LYS A 66 -15.13 -7.26 -5.74
CA LYS A 66 -14.41 -6.58 -4.66
C LYS A 66 -13.01 -7.12 -4.44
N ILE A 67 -12.83 -8.45 -4.48
CA ILE A 67 -11.50 -9.07 -4.36
C ILE A 67 -10.60 -8.65 -5.53
N VAL A 68 -11.12 -8.64 -6.75
CA VAL A 68 -10.36 -8.22 -7.94
C VAL A 68 -9.98 -6.74 -7.84
N GLN A 69 -10.92 -5.87 -7.47
CA GLN A 69 -10.66 -4.44 -7.28
C GLN A 69 -9.59 -4.19 -6.21
N ALA A 70 -9.70 -4.85 -5.05
CA ALA A 70 -8.71 -4.75 -3.98
C ALA A 70 -7.32 -5.22 -4.44
N LYS A 71 -7.24 -6.30 -5.24
CA LYS A 71 -5.97 -6.75 -5.82
C LYS A 71 -5.36 -5.72 -6.76
N VAL A 72 -6.17 -5.11 -7.64
CA VAL A 72 -5.69 -4.08 -8.58
C VAL A 72 -5.17 -2.86 -7.83
N GLU A 73 -5.86 -2.44 -6.77
CA GLU A 73 -5.44 -1.31 -5.93
C GLU A 73 -4.11 -1.60 -5.24
N VAL A 74 -3.96 -2.77 -4.61
CA VAL A 74 -2.70 -3.19 -3.99
C VAL A 74 -1.57 -3.29 -5.02
N GLU A 75 -1.81 -3.86 -6.20
CA GLU A 75 -0.79 -3.94 -7.26
C GLU A 75 -0.34 -2.56 -7.73
N LYS A 76 -1.28 -1.60 -7.81
CA LYS A 76 -0.97 -0.21 -8.15
C LYS A 76 -0.11 0.45 -7.06
N GLU A 77 -0.50 0.33 -5.79
CA GLU A 77 0.26 0.86 -4.66
C GLU A 77 1.68 0.27 -4.60
N LEU A 78 1.80 -1.06 -4.76
CA LEU A 78 3.10 -1.73 -4.79
C LEU A 78 3.98 -1.24 -5.94
N LYS A 79 3.39 -0.98 -7.11
CA LYS A 79 4.12 -0.43 -8.26
C LYS A 79 4.62 0.99 -7.99
N GLU A 80 3.78 1.82 -7.37
CA GLU A 80 4.13 3.19 -6.99
C GLU A 80 5.25 3.19 -5.93
N GLN A 81 5.12 2.41 -4.86
CA GLN A 81 6.14 2.24 -3.83
C GLN A 81 7.46 1.72 -4.42
N ARG A 82 7.41 0.73 -5.31
CA ARG A 82 8.62 0.20 -5.97
C ARG A 82 9.29 1.25 -6.85
N SER A 83 8.52 2.09 -7.54
CA SER A 83 9.05 3.21 -8.32
C SER A 83 9.73 4.25 -7.43
N GLU A 84 9.13 4.59 -6.30
CA GLU A 84 9.70 5.52 -5.32
C GLU A 84 11.00 4.97 -4.72
N LEU A 85 11.01 3.71 -4.28
CA LEU A 85 12.21 3.05 -3.77
C LEU A 85 13.34 3.05 -4.79
N ASN A 86 13.06 2.73 -6.06
CA ASN A 86 14.07 2.78 -7.12
C ASN A 86 14.61 4.20 -7.35
N ARG A 87 13.78 5.24 -7.19
CA ARG A 87 14.21 6.64 -7.30
C ARG A 87 15.11 7.03 -6.13
N LEU A 88 14.77 6.61 -4.92
CA LEU A 88 15.58 6.83 -3.73
C LEU A 88 16.92 6.10 -3.81
N ASP A 89 16.93 4.84 -4.25
CA ASP A 89 18.16 4.04 -4.43
C ASP A 89 19.12 4.71 -5.42
N LYS A 90 18.61 5.15 -6.59
CA LYS A 90 19.43 5.90 -7.55
C LYS A 90 20.01 7.19 -6.96
N ARG A 91 19.23 7.93 -6.18
CA ARG A 91 19.70 9.15 -5.51
C ARG A 91 20.76 8.85 -4.46
N LEU A 92 20.63 7.75 -3.72
CA LEU A 92 21.61 7.32 -2.73
C LEU A 92 22.91 6.89 -3.40
N ARG A 93 22.87 6.06 -4.44
CA ARG A 93 24.05 5.66 -5.22
C ARG A 93 24.79 6.87 -5.79
N ASN A 94 24.08 7.83 -6.38
CA ASN A 94 24.71 9.06 -6.88
C ASN A 94 25.40 9.87 -5.77
N ARG A 95 24.85 9.86 -4.55
CA ARG A 95 25.46 10.53 -3.38
C ARG A 95 26.69 9.77 -2.90
N GLU A 96 26.63 8.45 -2.86
CA GLU A 96 27.75 7.57 -2.51
C GLU A 96 28.92 7.79 -3.48
N GLU A 97 28.69 7.71 -4.79
CA GLU A 97 29.72 7.99 -5.80
C GLU A 97 30.31 9.40 -5.67
N MET A 98 29.48 10.40 -5.33
CA MET A 98 29.97 11.76 -5.10
C MET A 98 30.82 11.87 -3.83
N LEU A 99 30.48 11.13 -2.78
CA LEU A 99 31.26 11.08 -1.53
C LEU A 99 32.58 10.36 -1.76
N ASP A 100 32.59 9.24 -2.48
CA ASP A 100 33.82 8.51 -2.81
C ASP A 100 34.79 9.39 -3.61
N ARG A 101 34.29 10.11 -4.62
CA ARG A 101 35.12 11.09 -5.36
C ARG A 101 35.68 12.19 -4.47
N LYS A 102 34.91 12.65 -3.48
CA LYS A 102 35.39 13.66 -2.52
C LYS A 102 36.46 13.07 -1.60
N LEU A 103 36.27 11.84 -1.13
CA LEU A 103 37.27 11.14 -0.31
C LEU A 103 38.58 10.98 -1.07
N GLU A 104 38.55 10.52 -2.31
CA GLU A 104 39.76 10.44 -3.16
C GLU A 104 40.45 11.80 -3.34
N GLN A 105 39.68 12.88 -3.46
CA GLN A 105 40.24 14.24 -3.54
C GLN A 105 40.87 14.69 -2.21
N PHE A 106 40.27 14.33 -1.08
CA PHE A 106 40.83 14.60 0.24
C PHE A 106 42.13 13.81 0.44
N ASP A 107 42.17 12.52 0.12
CA ASP A 107 43.37 11.69 0.24
C ASP A 107 44.54 12.25 -0.58
N LYS A 108 44.27 12.69 -1.82
CA LYS A 108 45.26 13.35 -2.67
C LYS A 108 45.80 14.64 -2.05
N LYS A 109 44.91 15.45 -1.47
CA LYS A 109 45.30 16.68 -0.77
C LYS A 109 46.12 16.37 0.48
N GLU A 110 45.71 15.40 1.27
CA GLU A 110 46.42 14.97 2.47
C GLU A 110 47.83 14.49 2.13
N TYR A 111 47.97 13.65 1.10
CA TYR A 111 49.28 13.23 0.59
C TYR A 111 50.15 14.43 0.19
N SER A 112 49.58 15.40 -0.54
CA SER A 112 50.29 16.62 -0.91
C SER A 112 50.69 17.48 0.30
N PHE A 113 49.83 17.57 1.31
CA PHE A 113 50.14 18.30 2.55
C PHE A 113 51.26 17.63 3.33
N ASN A 114 51.18 16.30 3.54
CA ASN A 114 52.21 15.51 4.20
C ASN A 114 53.57 15.61 3.49
N ARG A 115 53.57 15.64 2.15
CA ARG A 115 54.80 15.88 1.38
C ARG A 115 55.37 17.27 1.66
N ARG A 116 54.55 18.32 1.59
CA ARG A 116 54.97 19.70 1.85
C ARG A 116 55.48 19.87 3.28
N GLU A 117 54.82 19.27 4.25
CA GLU A 117 55.24 19.28 5.66
C GLU A 117 56.64 18.68 5.83
N LYS A 118 56.89 17.50 5.23
CA LYS A 118 58.24 16.90 5.23
C LYS A 118 59.28 17.80 4.56
N GLU A 119 58.93 18.45 3.45
CA GLU A 119 59.83 19.40 2.78
C GLU A 119 60.12 20.63 3.67
N PHE A 120 59.13 21.16 4.38
CA PHE A 120 59.31 22.26 5.34
C PHE A 120 60.19 21.86 6.51
N LEU A 121 59.92 20.72 7.17
CA LEU A 121 60.73 20.20 8.27
C LEU A 121 62.19 19.99 7.86
N ASN A 122 62.43 19.51 6.63
CA ASN A 122 63.80 19.37 6.11
C ASN A 122 64.49 20.72 5.87
N ARG A 123 63.75 21.75 5.41
CA ARG A 123 64.29 23.10 5.25
C ARG A 123 64.60 23.74 6.59
N GLU A 124 63.72 23.57 7.56
CA GLU A 124 63.89 24.07 8.93
C GLU A 124 65.13 23.47 9.58
N LYS A 125 65.35 22.15 9.47
CA LYS A 125 66.59 21.51 9.93
C LYS A 125 67.83 22.09 9.28
N LYS A 126 67.82 22.26 7.95
CA LYS A 126 68.96 22.86 7.22
C LYS A 126 69.21 24.31 7.61
N LEU A 127 68.16 25.08 7.92
CA LEU A 127 68.28 26.45 8.43
C LEU A 127 68.93 26.45 9.82
N ALA A 128 68.45 25.61 10.73
CA ALA A 128 69.01 25.48 12.07
C ALA A 128 70.50 25.06 12.05
N GLU A 129 70.89 24.11 11.17
CA GLU A 129 72.30 23.73 10.98
C GLU A 129 73.15 24.90 10.48
N LYS A 130 72.63 25.69 9.52
CA LYS A 130 73.32 26.89 9.03
C LYS A 130 73.46 27.95 10.10
N GLU A 131 72.40 28.23 10.86
CA GLU A 131 72.43 29.18 11.97
C GLU A 131 73.49 28.78 13.00
N SER A 132 73.52 27.50 13.41
CA SER A 132 74.55 26.99 14.33
C SER A 132 75.97 27.14 13.76
N ASN A 133 76.16 26.86 12.47
CA ASN A 133 77.46 27.06 11.81
C ASN A 133 77.86 28.53 11.74
N TYR A 134 76.91 29.43 11.44
CA TYR A 134 77.15 30.87 11.45
C TYR A 134 77.54 31.35 12.85
N GLU A 135 76.85 30.92 13.91
CA GLU A 135 77.19 31.26 15.29
C GLU A 135 78.61 30.81 15.66
N LYS A 136 79.01 29.60 15.27
CA LYS A 136 80.39 29.10 15.47
C LYS A 136 81.40 29.96 14.73
N LEU A 137 81.15 30.25 13.45
CA LEU A 137 82.05 31.07 12.64
C LEU A 137 82.20 32.49 13.20
N LEU A 138 81.09 33.06 13.71
CA LEU A 138 81.09 34.38 14.36
C LEU A 138 81.90 34.37 15.65
N LYS A 139 81.82 33.29 16.42
CA LYS A 139 82.63 33.11 17.64
C LYS A 139 84.11 32.99 17.30
N GLU A 140 84.46 32.16 16.32
CA GLU A 140 85.84 32.00 15.84
C GLU A 140 86.42 33.33 15.32
N GLN A 141 85.65 34.10 14.54
CA GLN A 141 86.09 35.41 14.08
C GLN A 141 86.31 36.41 15.22
N LYS A 142 85.43 36.42 16.24
CA LYS A 142 85.62 37.26 17.43
C LYS A 142 86.90 36.89 18.18
N GLU A 143 87.13 35.59 18.43
CA GLU A 143 88.35 35.11 19.09
C GLU A 143 89.61 35.47 18.28
N LEU A 144 89.58 35.39 16.95
CA LEU A 144 90.67 35.81 16.09
C LEU A 144 90.92 37.32 16.13
N LEU A 145 89.87 38.14 16.14
CA LEU A 145 89.96 39.59 16.27
C LEU A 145 90.53 40.00 17.64
N GLU A 146 90.11 39.35 18.72
CA GLU A 146 90.66 39.55 20.07
C GLU A 146 92.15 39.23 20.13
N ARG A 147 92.57 38.09 19.53
CA ARG A 147 93.99 37.72 19.41
C ARG A 147 94.80 38.74 18.59
N LEU A 148 94.28 39.20 17.46
CA LEU A 148 94.98 40.16 16.58
C LEU A 148 95.06 41.57 17.18
N SER A 149 94.06 41.97 17.97
CA SER A 149 94.01 43.29 18.62
C SER A 149 94.84 43.38 19.91
N GLY A 150 95.50 42.28 20.32
CA GLY A 150 96.33 42.25 21.53
C GLY A 150 95.53 42.36 22.84
N LEU A 151 94.19 42.27 22.76
CA LEU A 151 93.29 42.27 23.89
C LEU A 151 93.09 40.81 24.34
N SER A 152 94.08 40.26 25.02
CA SER A 152 93.91 39.02 25.77
C SER A 152 93.97 39.32 27.26
N SER A 153 92.81 39.27 27.91
CA SER A 153 92.63 38.70 29.26
C SER A 153 91.57 37.61 29.15
#